data_AF-A0A1F4EXY3-F1
#
_entry.id   AF-A0A1F4EXY3-F1
#
_cell.length_a   1.000
_cell.length_b   1.000
_cell.length_c   1.000
_cell.angle_alpha   90.00
_cell.angle_beta   90.00
_cell.angle_gamma   90.00
#
_symmetry.space_group_name_H-M   'P 1'
#
loop_
_entity.id
_entity.type
_entity.pdbx_description
1 polymer ?
#
loop_
_entity_poly.entity_id
_entity_poly.type
_entity_poly.pdbx_seq_one_letter_code
_entity_poly.pdbx_strand_id
1 'polypeptide(L)'
;MMKPLIGVLAACIGLAVPAALAAAGLFSATRQVIAIVAGDLFVGEAEGNVSGAGTLAIRSQSDPNLTCIGQFTSSAELGGSGQIQCSDGAFATFQFQRLSMFSGYGTGSFSRGSMSFVYGLTVEEAAPYLKLPDGKKLMLEGAGLALVNL
;
A
#
# COMPACT_ATOMS: atom_id res chain seq x y z
N MET A 1 -1.29 75.91 9.46
CA MET A 1 -0.07 75.10 9.31
C MET A 1 0.13 74.25 10.56
N MET A 2 0.80 73.10 10.38
CA MET A 2 1.14 72.04 11.34
C MET A 2 0.11 70.90 11.49
N LYS A 3 0.57 69.74 11.03
CA LYS A 3 -0.04 68.42 10.91
C LYS A 3 0.83 67.49 11.76
N PRO A 4 0.29 66.64 12.63
CA PRO A 4 1.01 65.48 13.10
C PRO A 4 0.46 64.19 12.49
N LEU A 5 1.42 63.36 12.09
CA LEU A 5 1.29 62.09 11.40
C LEU A 5 0.99 60.91 12.36
N ILE A 6 0.25 59.94 11.79
CA ILE A 6 0.43 58.48 11.88
C ILE A 6 0.29 57.78 13.26
N GLY A 7 -0.63 56.82 13.27
CA GLY A 7 -0.63 55.69 14.19
C GLY A 7 -1.69 54.66 13.83
N VAL A 8 -1.64 54.05 12.63
CA VAL A 8 -2.49 52.90 12.29
C VAL A 8 -1.79 51.64 12.77
N LEU A 9 -2.27 51.05 13.86
CA LEU A 9 -1.89 49.71 14.29
C LEU A 9 -2.88 48.71 13.69
N ALA A 10 -2.51 48.09 12.56
CA ALA A 10 -3.25 46.95 12.02
C ALA A 10 -2.76 45.68 12.72
N ALA A 11 -3.55 45.17 13.66
CA ALA A 11 -3.31 43.88 14.29
C ALA A 11 -3.92 42.77 13.41
N CYS A 12 -3.09 42.14 12.58
CA CYS A 12 -3.45 40.89 11.90
C CYS A 12 -3.50 39.76 12.94
N ILE A 13 -4.70 39.38 13.36
CA ILE A 13 -4.91 38.15 14.14
C ILE A 13 -4.77 36.98 13.16
N GLY A 14 -3.58 36.37 13.16
CA GLY A 14 -3.26 35.20 12.37
C GLY A 14 -4.09 33.98 12.78
N LEU A 15 -4.59 33.28 11.76
CA LEU A 15 -5.24 31.97 11.83
C LEU A 15 -4.32 30.94 12.50
N ALA A 16 -4.71 30.43 13.66
CA ALA A 16 -4.11 29.23 14.23
C ALA A 16 -4.80 28.00 13.60
N VAL A 17 -4.28 27.54 12.47
CA VAL A 17 -4.64 26.22 11.91
C VAL A 17 -3.84 25.17 12.68
N PRO A 18 -4.46 24.17 13.34
CA PRO A 18 -3.70 23.16 14.07
C PRO A 18 -2.82 22.35 13.10
N ALA A 19 -1.50 22.47 13.23
CA ALA A 19 -0.50 21.79 12.41
C ALA A 19 -0.35 20.28 12.69
N ALA A 20 -1.35 19.63 13.30
CA ALA A 20 -1.25 18.25 13.76
C ALA A 20 -1.48 17.20 12.66
N LEU A 21 -2.04 17.57 11.50
CA LEU A 21 -2.40 16.61 10.44
C LEU A 21 -1.35 16.43 9.33
N ALA A 22 -0.30 17.26 9.27
CA ALA A 22 0.65 17.24 8.16
C ALA A 22 1.91 16.38 8.39
N ALA A 23 2.20 15.98 9.64
CA ALA A 23 3.46 15.29 9.97
C ALA A 23 3.51 13.83 9.49
N ALA A 24 2.36 13.17 9.29
CA ALA A 24 2.31 11.76 8.89
C ALA A 24 2.73 11.52 7.42
N GLY A 25 2.67 12.54 6.55
CA GLY A 25 2.98 12.42 5.13
C GLY A 25 4.43 12.74 4.73
N LEU A 26 5.28 13.23 5.65
CA LEU A 26 6.64 13.67 5.29
C LEU A 26 7.68 12.54 5.28
N PHE A 27 7.34 11.35 5.76
CA PHE A 27 8.24 10.21 5.83
C PHE A 27 7.53 8.89 5.47
N SER A 28 6.85 8.86 4.33
CA SER A 28 6.29 7.63 3.75
C SER A 28 7.11 7.14 2.54
N ALA A 29 7.00 5.85 2.27
CA ALA A 29 7.60 5.20 1.11
C ALA A 29 6.57 4.30 0.44
N THR A 30 6.45 4.45 -0.89
CA THR A 30 5.55 3.65 -1.72
C THR A 30 6.33 2.55 -2.43
N ARG A 31 5.80 1.33 -2.43
CA ARG A 31 6.40 0.16 -3.09
C ARG A 31 5.36 -0.63 -3.86
N GLN A 32 5.76 -1.18 -5.00
CA GLN A 32 4.93 -2.07 -5.78
C GLN A 32 4.51 -3.29 -4.96
N VAL A 33 3.27 -3.72 -5.15
CA VAL A 33 2.72 -4.96 -4.60
C VAL A 33 2.32 -5.88 -5.74
N ILE A 34 2.69 -7.15 -5.61
CA ILE A 34 2.24 -8.24 -6.47
C ILE A 34 1.54 -9.25 -5.55
N ALA A 35 0.29 -9.58 -5.86
CA ALA A 35 -0.50 -10.49 -5.06
C ALA A 35 -1.21 -11.52 -5.93
N ILE A 36 -1.34 -12.74 -5.39
CA ILE A 36 -2.25 -13.75 -5.91
C ILE A 36 -3.40 -13.89 -4.92
N VAL A 37 -4.61 -13.63 -5.39
CA VAL A 37 -5.83 -13.69 -4.57
C VAL A 37 -6.79 -14.66 -5.23
N ALA A 38 -7.09 -15.77 -4.56
CA ALA A 38 -7.97 -16.81 -5.10
C ALA A 38 -7.60 -17.27 -6.53
N GLY A 39 -6.29 -17.28 -6.84
CA GLY A 39 -5.74 -17.68 -8.13
C GLY A 39 -5.65 -16.59 -9.19
N ASP A 40 -6.14 -15.38 -8.90
CA ASP A 40 -6.05 -14.22 -9.79
C ASP A 40 -4.87 -13.30 -9.42
N LEU A 41 -4.30 -12.64 -10.42
CA LEU A 41 -3.18 -11.72 -10.26
C LEU A 41 -3.69 -10.32 -9.94
N PHE A 42 -3.18 -9.76 -8.84
CA PHE A 42 -3.42 -8.40 -8.42
C PHE A 42 -2.11 -7.63 -8.37
N VAL A 43 -2.15 -6.37 -8.81
CA VAL A 43 -1.00 -5.45 -8.74
C VAL A 43 -1.42 -4.12 -8.16
N GLY A 44 -0.48 -3.43 -7.52
CA GLY A 44 -0.71 -2.09 -7.01
C GLY A 44 0.44 -1.64 -6.12
N GLU A 45 0.12 -0.96 -5.04
CA GLU A 45 1.10 -0.28 -4.20
C GLU A 45 0.78 -0.41 -2.71
N ALA A 46 1.83 -0.42 -1.90
CA ALA A 46 1.76 -0.23 -0.46
C ALA A 46 2.54 1.03 -0.10
N GLU A 47 1.92 1.90 0.70
CA GLU A 47 2.55 3.08 1.27
C GLU A 47 2.71 2.87 2.77
N GLY A 48 3.95 2.89 3.25
CA GLY A 48 4.25 2.75 4.68
C GLY A 48 4.99 3.98 5.20
N ASN A 49 4.67 4.40 6.43
CA ASN A 49 5.37 5.47 7.11
C ASN A 49 6.37 4.94 8.16
N VAL A 50 7.22 5.84 8.68
CA VAL A 50 8.23 5.51 9.71
C VAL A 50 7.64 5.04 11.04
N SER A 51 6.37 5.30 11.33
CA SER A 51 5.71 4.76 12.52
C SER A 51 5.25 3.31 12.33
N GLY A 52 5.48 2.72 11.16
CA GLY A 52 5.10 1.35 10.82
C GLY A 52 3.65 1.21 10.36
N ALA A 53 2.86 2.30 10.33
CA ALA A 53 1.51 2.29 9.79
C ALA A 53 1.53 2.51 8.28
N GLY A 54 0.56 1.95 7.56
CA GLY A 54 0.51 2.10 6.12
C GLY A 54 -0.81 1.67 5.49
N THR A 55 -0.89 1.90 4.19
CA THR A 55 -2.02 1.56 3.33
C THR A 55 -1.58 0.63 2.21
N LEU A 56 -2.53 -0.11 1.67
CA LEU A 56 -2.35 -1.04 0.58
C LEU A 56 -3.49 -0.83 -0.41
N ALA A 57 -3.19 -0.71 -1.69
CA ALA A 57 -4.17 -0.68 -2.76
C ALA A 57 -3.73 -1.60 -3.90
N ILE A 58 -4.56 -2.58 -4.25
CA ILE A 58 -4.30 -3.53 -5.32
C ILE A 58 -5.52 -3.68 -6.22
N ARG A 59 -5.31 -4.07 -7.46
CA ARG A 59 -6.36 -4.24 -8.48
C ARG A 59 -6.09 -5.49 -9.28
N SER A 60 -7.15 -6.23 -9.59
CA SER A 60 -7.07 -7.42 -10.42
C SER A 60 -6.59 -7.07 -11.84
N GLN A 61 -5.76 -7.94 -12.41
CA GLN A 61 -5.35 -7.88 -13.81
C GLN A 61 -6.38 -8.52 -14.75
N SER A 62 -7.24 -9.41 -14.25
CA SER A 62 -8.30 -10.04 -15.06
C SER A 62 -9.64 -9.29 -15.01
N ASP A 63 -9.95 -8.61 -13.91
CA ASP A 63 -11.10 -7.71 -13.76
C ASP A 63 -10.66 -6.34 -13.20
N PRO A 64 -10.44 -5.32 -14.04
CA PRO A 64 -10.01 -4.00 -13.59
C PRO A 64 -10.97 -3.26 -12.65
N ASN A 65 -12.23 -3.69 -12.54
CA ASN A 65 -13.21 -3.11 -11.61
C ASN A 65 -13.09 -3.69 -10.19
N LEU A 66 -12.39 -4.81 -10.04
CA LEU A 66 -12.12 -5.45 -8.77
C LEU A 66 -10.87 -4.84 -8.13
N THR A 67 -11.09 -3.94 -7.17
CA THR A 67 -10.04 -3.26 -6.42
C THR A 67 -10.13 -3.66 -4.95
N CYS A 68 -9.00 -3.69 -4.26
CA CYS A 68 -8.93 -3.96 -2.84
C CYS A 68 -8.05 -2.92 -2.15
N ILE A 69 -8.56 -2.35 -1.06
CA ILE A 69 -7.90 -1.31 -0.26
C ILE A 69 -7.80 -1.79 1.17
N GLY A 70 -6.65 -1.55 1.79
CA GLY A 70 -6.33 -2.02 3.12
C GLY A 70 -5.43 -1.09 3.89
N GLN A 71 -5.27 -1.43 5.17
CA GLN A 71 -4.36 -0.77 6.09
C GLN A 71 -3.57 -1.83 6.86
N PHE A 72 -2.36 -1.48 7.26
CA PHE A 72 -1.51 -2.35 8.05
C PHE A 72 -0.74 -1.57 9.11
N THR A 73 -0.25 -2.33 10.09
CA THR A 73 0.75 -1.89 11.05
C THR A 73 1.91 -2.86 11.02
N SER A 74 3.12 -2.36 11.29
CA SER A 74 4.35 -3.13 11.23
C SER A 74 5.33 -2.68 12.30
N SER A 75 6.17 -3.61 12.72
CA SER A 75 7.32 -3.34 13.58
C SER A 75 8.61 -3.66 12.85
N ALA A 76 9.72 -3.14 13.38
CA ALA A 76 11.02 -3.36 12.77
C ALA A 76 11.44 -4.84 12.75
N GLU A 77 11.03 -5.59 13.78
CA GLU A 77 11.58 -6.91 14.13
C GLU A 77 10.73 -8.08 13.64
N LEU A 78 9.40 -7.90 13.48
CA LEU A 78 8.47 -9.03 13.33
C LEU A 78 7.61 -8.97 12.06
N GLY A 79 7.83 -7.97 11.20
CA GLY A 79 6.91 -7.68 10.12
C GLY A 79 5.63 -7.05 10.63
N GLY A 80 4.47 -7.44 10.12
CA GLY A 80 3.23 -6.74 10.43
C GLY A 80 1.97 -7.52 10.12
N SER A 81 0.85 -6.89 10.41
CA SER A 81 -0.48 -7.41 10.08
C SER A 81 -1.39 -6.28 9.64
N GLY A 82 -2.44 -6.65 8.91
CA GLY A 82 -3.37 -5.70 8.36
C GLY A 82 -4.68 -6.33 7.95
N GLN A 83 -5.52 -5.48 7.40
CA GLN A 83 -6.81 -5.84 6.86
C GLN A 83 -6.98 -5.22 5.49
N ILE A 84 -7.71 -5.91 4.62
CA ILE A 84 -8.00 -5.47 3.26
C ILE A 84 -9.44 -5.79 2.90
N GLN A 85 -10.10 -4.88 2.20
CA GLN A 85 -11.45 -5.02 1.71
C GLN A 85 -11.48 -4.77 0.20
N CYS A 86 -12.21 -5.59 -0.52
CA CYS A 86 -12.40 -5.49 -1.97
C CYS A 86 -13.74 -4.85 -2.33
N SER A 87 -13.85 -4.30 -3.54
CA SER A 87 -15.04 -3.63 -4.06
C SER A 87 -16.25 -4.57 -4.22
N ASP A 88 -16.01 -5.88 -4.28
CA ASP A 88 -17.04 -6.93 -4.27
C ASP A 88 -17.52 -7.33 -2.86
N GLY A 89 -17.04 -6.64 -1.82
CA GLY A 89 -17.37 -6.91 -0.43
C GLY A 89 -16.52 -7.99 0.23
N ALA A 90 -15.59 -8.63 -0.49
CA ALA A 90 -14.67 -9.59 0.13
C ALA A 90 -13.73 -8.88 1.12
N PHE A 91 -13.47 -9.53 2.26
CA PHE A 91 -12.60 -9.02 3.31
C PHE A 91 -11.58 -10.07 3.73
N ALA A 92 -10.38 -9.64 4.11
CA ALA A 92 -9.35 -10.49 4.68
C ALA A 92 -8.52 -9.74 5.73
N THR A 93 -8.04 -10.50 6.72
CA THR A 93 -6.85 -10.13 7.49
C THR A 93 -5.62 -10.80 6.89
N PHE A 94 -4.47 -10.16 7.00
CA PHE A 94 -3.21 -10.70 6.52
C PHE A 94 -2.08 -10.46 7.51
N GLN A 95 -1.02 -11.25 7.37
CA GLN A 95 0.25 -11.11 8.08
C GLN A 95 1.38 -11.07 7.06
N PHE A 96 2.47 -10.37 7.38
CA PHE A 96 3.64 -10.30 6.52
C PHE A 96 4.93 -10.24 7.32
N GLN A 97 6.01 -10.69 6.68
CA GLN A 97 7.37 -10.60 7.17
C GLN A 97 8.17 -9.64 6.30
N ARG A 98 9.08 -8.90 6.93
CA ARG A 98 10.01 -8.00 6.25
C ARG A 98 11.23 -8.78 5.80
N LEU A 99 11.62 -8.60 4.54
CA LEU A 99 12.95 -8.97 4.04
C LEU A 99 13.92 -7.79 4.18
N SER A 100 13.42 -6.57 4.06
CA SER A 100 14.16 -5.33 4.30
C SER A 100 13.23 -4.24 4.83
N MET A 101 13.75 -3.01 4.96
CA MET A 101 12.91 -1.88 5.28
C MET A 101 11.77 -1.67 4.27
N PHE A 102 12.02 -2.02 3.01
CA PHE A 102 11.19 -1.68 1.86
C PHE A 102 10.70 -2.89 1.06
N SER A 103 10.97 -4.12 1.54
CA SER A 103 10.52 -5.33 0.87
C SER A 103 10.12 -6.42 1.86
N GLY A 104 9.26 -7.32 1.42
CA GLY A 104 8.71 -8.39 2.25
C GLY A 104 7.64 -9.19 1.54
N TYR A 105 7.11 -10.18 2.24
CA TYR A 105 6.10 -11.11 1.74
C TYR A 105 5.11 -11.47 2.83
N GLY A 106 3.91 -11.87 2.43
CA GLY A 106 2.85 -12.17 3.38
C GLY A 106 1.75 -13.05 2.82
N THR A 107 0.89 -13.47 3.72
CA THR A 107 -0.26 -14.32 3.42
C THR A 107 -1.51 -13.80 4.12
N GLY A 108 -2.66 -14.08 3.52
CA GLY A 108 -3.97 -13.75 4.04
C GLY A 108 -5.00 -14.74 3.55
N SER A 109 -6.24 -14.57 3.99
CA SER A 109 -7.34 -15.41 3.53
C SER A 109 -8.62 -14.60 3.40
N PHE A 110 -9.23 -14.67 2.22
CA PHE A 110 -10.57 -14.19 1.93
C PHE A 110 -11.55 -15.36 2.01
N SER A 111 -12.85 -15.06 2.10
CA SER A 111 -13.92 -16.06 1.95
C SER A 111 -13.82 -16.88 0.64
N ARG A 112 -13.29 -16.26 -0.42
CA ARG A 112 -13.11 -16.87 -1.76
C ARG A 112 -11.80 -17.64 -1.95
N GLY A 113 -10.88 -17.60 -0.99
CA GLY A 113 -9.61 -18.31 -1.10
C GLY A 113 -8.42 -17.62 -0.46
N SER A 114 -7.25 -18.25 -0.57
CA SER A 114 -6.00 -17.73 -0.01
C SER A 114 -5.48 -16.51 -0.76
N MET A 115 -4.74 -15.68 -0.04
CA MET A 115 -3.93 -14.59 -0.56
C MET A 115 -2.45 -14.85 -0.25
N SER A 116 -1.59 -14.66 -1.22
CA SER A 116 -0.14 -14.51 -1.03
C SER A 116 0.32 -13.25 -1.74
N PHE A 117 1.22 -12.48 -1.14
CA PHE A 117 1.68 -11.24 -1.75
C PHE A 117 3.13 -10.94 -1.40
N VAL A 118 3.72 -10.09 -2.22
CA VAL A 118 5.02 -9.46 -1.97
C VAL A 118 4.90 -7.96 -2.13
N TYR A 119 5.80 -7.22 -1.51
CA TYR A 119 6.00 -5.80 -1.79
C TYR A 119 7.48 -5.48 -1.98
N GLY A 120 7.75 -4.52 -2.85
CA GLY A 120 9.11 -4.01 -3.09
C GLY A 120 10.10 -5.03 -3.65
N LEU A 121 9.61 -6.09 -4.31
CA LEU A 121 10.42 -7.11 -4.98
C LEU A 121 10.22 -7.01 -6.51
N THR A 122 11.24 -7.40 -7.27
CA THR A 122 11.06 -7.63 -8.72
C THR A 122 10.22 -8.88 -8.98
N VAL A 123 9.84 -9.10 -10.23
CA VAL A 123 9.05 -10.27 -10.67
C VAL A 123 9.78 -11.57 -10.40
N GLU A 124 11.08 -11.59 -10.68
CA GLU A 124 11.96 -12.74 -10.50
C GLU A 124 12.14 -13.06 -9.01
N GLU A 125 12.28 -12.03 -8.18
CA GLU A 125 12.39 -12.15 -6.72
C GLU A 125 11.06 -12.55 -6.06
N ALA A 126 9.92 -12.17 -6.66
CA ALA A 126 8.59 -12.43 -6.13
C ALA A 126 8.17 -13.91 -6.22
N ALA A 127 8.55 -14.58 -7.31
CA ALA A 127 8.12 -15.94 -7.64
C ALA A 127 8.16 -16.95 -6.47
N PRO A 128 9.25 -17.07 -5.67
CA PRO A 128 9.30 -18.04 -4.57
C PRO A 128 8.35 -17.76 -3.41
N TYR A 129 7.83 -16.54 -3.28
CA TYR A 129 6.95 -16.14 -2.17
C TYR A 129 5.46 -16.15 -2.55
N LEU A 130 5.16 -16.29 -3.84
CA LEU A 130 3.79 -16.28 -4.34
C LEU A 130 3.26 -17.69 -4.52
N LYS A 131 2.05 -17.94 -4.02
CA LYS A 131 1.29 -19.15 -4.30
C LYS A 131 0.60 -18.99 -5.65
N LEU A 132 1.35 -19.22 -6.73
CA LEU A 132 0.84 -19.20 -8.09
C LEU A 132 -0.18 -20.33 -8.32
N PRO A 133 -1.15 -20.15 -9.23
CA PRO A 133 -2.02 -21.24 -9.66
C PRO A 133 -1.23 -22.36 -10.36
N ASP A 134 -1.75 -23.58 -10.29
CA ASP A 134 -1.12 -24.73 -10.95
C ASP A 134 -0.93 -24.49 -12.46
N GLY A 135 0.25 -24.86 -12.96
CA GLY A 135 0.59 -24.69 -14.37
C GLY A 135 0.80 -23.24 -14.82
N LYS A 136 0.87 -22.28 -13.89
CA LYS A 136 1.12 -20.86 -14.19
C LYS A 136 2.49 -20.40 -13.73
N LYS A 137 3.03 -19.41 -14.45
CA LYS A 137 4.18 -18.60 -14.04
C LYS A 137 3.88 -17.11 -14.17
N LEU A 138 4.57 -16.31 -13.37
CA LEU A 138 4.53 -14.85 -13.48
C LEU A 138 5.52 -14.41 -14.57
N MET A 139 5.07 -13.58 -15.51
CA MET A 139 5.92 -13.02 -16.55
C MET A 139 5.61 -11.54 -16.78
N LEU A 140 6.63 -10.80 -17.21
CA LEU A 140 6.46 -9.48 -17.80
C LEU A 140 5.88 -9.64 -19.21
N GLU A 141 4.74 -9.01 -19.46
CA GLU A 141 4.13 -8.91 -20.79
C GLU A 141 4.00 -7.44 -21.19
N GLY A 142 4.82 -7.01 -22.14
CA GLY A 142 4.91 -5.60 -22.52
C GLY A 142 5.33 -4.73 -21.32
N ALA A 143 4.44 -3.82 -20.92
CA ALA A 143 4.65 -2.96 -19.75
C ALA A 143 3.97 -3.48 -18.46
N GLY A 144 3.30 -4.65 -18.52
CA GLY A 144 2.49 -5.20 -17.43
C GLY A 144 2.99 -6.56 -16.92
N LEU A 145 2.26 -7.09 -15.93
CA LEU A 145 2.48 -8.42 -15.36
C LEU A 145 1.31 -9.33 -15.69
N ALA A 146 1.61 -10.58 -16.03
CA ALA A 146 0.62 -11.57 -16.39
C ALA A 146 0.93 -12.96 -15.78
N LEU A 147 -0.13 -13.74 -15.57
CA LEU A 147 -0.04 -15.18 -15.31
C LEU A 147 -0.18 -15.95 -16.62
N VAL A 148 0.93 -16.53 -17.07
CA VAL A 148 0.98 -17.31 -18.32
C VAL A 148 1.10 -18.80 -18.03
N ASN A 149 0.74 -19.64 -18.99
CA ASN A 149 0.92 -21.08 -18.86
C ASN A 149 2.41 -21.44 -18.91
N LEU A 150 2.79 -22.50 -18.19
CA LEU A 150 4.11 -23.14 -18.27
C LEU A 150 4.34 -23.80 -19.63
#